data_AF-A0A2V2AUD9-F1
#
_entry.id   AF-A0A2V2AUD9-F1
#
_cell.length_a   1.000
_cell.length_b   1.000
_cell.length_c   1.000
_cell.angle_alpha   90.00
_cell.angle_beta   90.00
_cell.angle_gamma   90.00
#
_symmetry.space_group_name_H-M   'P 1'
#
loop_
_entity.id
_entity.type
_entity.pdbx_description
1 polymer ?
#
loop_
_entity_poly.entity_id
_entity_poly.type
_entity_poly.pdbx_seq_one_letter_code
_entity_poly.pdbx_strand_id
1 'polypeptide(L)'
;MRELREETGVGVQSVGPCIARREFLWQMPDGESVLAVENYYVVHAGAEKCSSAAWSDQERRVVCEVRWWSQTELSRCDEDIYPPDLTSLFAEALLTGGG
;
A
#
# COMPACT_ATOMS: atom_id res chain seq x y z
N MET A 1 9.80 2.33 4.97
CA MET A 1 10.16 3.66 5.53
C MET A 1 10.68 4.63 4.48
N ARG A 2 11.71 4.27 3.71
CA ARG A 2 12.18 5.11 2.60
C ARG A 2 11.11 5.25 1.51
N GLU A 3 10.61 4.12 1.00
CA GLU A 3 9.57 4.09 -0.06
C GLU A 3 8.29 4.83 0.34
N LEU A 4 7.73 4.58 1.54
CA LEU A 4 6.55 5.32 2.02
C LEU A 4 6.74 6.83 1.96
N ARG A 5 7.92 7.34 2.33
CA ARG A 5 8.21 8.78 2.27
C ARG A 5 8.35 9.26 0.84
N GLU A 6 8.97 8.49 -0.04
CA GLU A 6 9.17 8.85 -1.45
C GLU A 6 7.83 8.87 -2.20
N GLU A 7 6.94 7.91 -1.94
CA GLU A 7 5.67 7.77 -2.64
C GLU A 7 4.52 8.58 -2.03
N THR A 8 4.50 8.77 -0.72
CA THR A 8 3.35 9.42 -0.05
C THR A 8 3.74 10.70 0.69
N GLY A 9 5.02 10.98 0.87
CA GLY A 9 5.49 12.05 1.75
C GLY A 9 5.28 11.78 3.24
N VAL A 10 4.64 10.66 3.61
CA VAL A 10 4.38 10.31 5.00
C VAL A 10 5.68 9.86 5.67
N GLY A 11 6.16 10.71 6.57
CA GLY A 11 7.30 10.40 7.42
C GLY A 11 6.87 9.73 8.72
N VAL A 12 7.02 8.41 8.81
CA VAL A 12 6.92 7.69 10.09
C VAL A 12 8.28 7.27 10.62
N GLN A 13 8.37 7.06 11.94
CA GLN A 13 9.60 6.64 12.63
C GLN A 13 9.68 5.13 12.83
N SER A 14 8.53 4.45 12.96
CA SER A 14 8.38 3.00 12.91
C SER A 14 7.14 2.63 12.10
N VAL A 15 7.15 1.45 11.48
CA VAL A 15 5.93 0.77 11.01
C VAL A 15 5.52 -0.25 12.07
N GLY A 16 4.22 -0.57 12.16
CA GLY A 16 3.75 -1.65 13.02
C GLY A 16 4.30 -3.03 12.63
N PRO A 17 3.88 -4.10 13.31
CA PRO A 17 4.25 -5.46 12.90
C PRO A 17 3.76 -5.74 11.47
N CYS A 18 4.46 -6.65 10.79
CA CYS A 18 3.99 -7.18 9.50
C CYS A 18 2.69 -7.95 9.74
N ILE A 19 1.62 -7.53 9.08
CA ILE A 19 0.28 -8.13 9.25
C ILE A 19 0.02 -9.24 8.23
N ALA A 20 0.71 -9.21 7.09
CA ALA A 20 0.60 -10.22 6.05
C ALA A 20 1.84 -10.24 5.18
N ARG A 21 2.18 -11.44 4.70
CA ARG A 21 3.25 -11.67 3.73
C ARG A 21 2.70 -12.51 2.60
N ARG A 22 3.01 -12.12 1.36
CA ARG A 22 2.59 -12.83 0.16
C ARG A 22 3.81 -13.08 -0.71
N GLU A 23 3.84 -14.23 -1.35
CA GLU A 23 4.89 -14.62 -2.28
C GLU A 23 4.24 -15.20 -3.53
N PHE A 24 4.56 -14.63 -4.70
CA PHE A 24 4.06 -15.11 -5.98
C PHE A 24 5.09 -14.86 -7.08
N LEU A 25 5.05 -15.69 -8.11
CA LEU A 25 5.84 -15.45 -9.32
C LEU A 25 5.16 -14.36 -10.13
N TRP A 26 5.91 -13.30 -10.43
CA TRP A 26 5.48 -12.19 -11.26
C TRP A 26 6.31 -12.16 -12.54
N GLN A 27 5.67 -11.90 -13.67
CA GLN A 27 6.37 -11.69 -14.92
C GLN A 27 6.53 -10.19 -15.17
N MET A 28 7.76 -9.73 -15.22
CA MET A 28 8.11 -8.35 -15.54
C MET A 28 7.73 -8.03 -17.01
N PRO A 29 7.49 -6.75 -17.35
CA PRO A 29 7.13 -6.36 -18.73
C PRO A 29 8.18 -6.72 -19.79
N ASP A 30 9.44 -6.93 -19.39
CA ASP A 30 10.54 -7.39 -20.25
C ASP A 30 10.57 -8.92 -20.43
N GLY A 31 9.69 -9.65 -19.76
CA GLY A 31 9.53 -11.10 -19.84
C GLY A 31 10.25 -11.88 -18.74
N GLU A 32 11.03 -11.24 -17.87
CA GLU A 32 11.71 -11.91 -16.75
C GLU A 32 10.71 -12.36 -15.67
N SER A 33 10.87 -13.60 -15.19
CA SER A 33 10.08 -14.10 -14.05
C SER A 33 10.83 -13.83 -12.75
N VAL A 34 10.21 -13.07 -11.86
CA VAL A 34 10.74 -12.73 -10.54
C VAL A 34 9.84 -13.30 -9.45
N LEU A 35 10.43 -13.66 -8.30
CA LEU A 35 9.65 -13.96 -7.10
C LEU A 35 9.31 -12.63 -6.41
N ALA A 36 8.06 -12.20 -6.52
CA ALA A 36 7.55 -11.04 -5.80
C ALA A 36 7.28 -11.43 -4.34
N VAL A 37 7.86 -10.68 -3.41
CA VAL A 37 7.62 -10.82 -1.97
C VAL A 37 7.03 -9.52 -1.45
N GLU A 38 5.75 -9.57 -1.08
CA GLU A 38 5.03 -8.43 -0.55
C GLU A 38 4.86 -8.58 0.96
N ASN A 39 5.20 -7.52 1.70
CA ASN A 39 4.99 -7.45 3.15
C ASN A 39 4.08 -6.25 3.45
N TYR A 40 2.97 -6.51 4.13
CA TYR A 40 1.97 -5.50 4.45
C TYR A 40 2.14 -5.03 5.90
N TYR A 41 2.08 -3.72 6.09
CA TYR A 41 2.25 -3.07 7.39
C TYR A 41 1.17 -2.02 7.58
N VAL A 42 0.73 -1.84 8.82
CA VAL A 42 -0.15 -0.73 9.19
C VAL A 42 0.66 0.43 9.74
N VAL A 43 0.31 1.62 9.26
CA VAL A 43 0.93 2.88 9.65
C VAL A 43 -0.17 3.87 9.97
N HIS A 44 -0.09 4.47 11.15
CA HIS A 44 -0.95 5.58 11.52
C HIS A 44 -0.33 6.88 11.01
N ALA A 45 -0.92 7.44 9.95
CA ALA A 45 -0.54 8.74 9.43
C ALA A 45 -1.15 9.84 10.32
N GLY A 46 -0.30 10.75 10.83
CA GLY A 46 -0.76 11.91 11.60
C GLY A 46 -1.39 13.03 10.75
N ALA A 47 -1.43 12.88 9.43
CA ALA A 47 -2.00 13.82 8.49
C ALA A 47 -2.53 13.11 7.25
N GLU A 48 -3.66 13.59 6.73
CA GLU A 48 -4.31 13.10 5.50
C GLU A 48 -3.69 13.69 4.21
N LYS A 49 -2.56 14.40 4.30
CA LYS A 49 -1.89 14.91 3.10
C LYS A 49 -0.87 13.91 2.58
N CYS A 50 -1.19 13.27 1.47
CA CYS A 50 -0.21 12.59 0.63
C CYS A 50 0.46 13.62 -0.31
N SER A 51 1.77 13.46 -0.55
CA SER A 51 2.54 14.29 -1.45
C SER A 51 3.22 13.46 -2.53
N SER A 52 2.98 13.79 -3.79
CA SER A 52 3.65 13.21 -4.96
C SER A 52 4.95 13.94 -5.34
N ALA A 53 5.40 14.89 -4.51
CA ALA A 53 6.55 15.74 -4.82
C ALA A 53 7.85 14.94 -5.03
N ALA A 54 7.98 13.78 -4.37
CA ALA A 54 9.16 12.93 -4.44
C ALA A 54 9.01 11.74 -5.41
N TRP A 55 7.92 11.67 -6.18
CA TRP A 55 7.71 10.57 -7.14
C TRP A 55 8.82 10.50 -8.18
N SER A 56 9.24 9.28 -8.48
CA SER A 56 10.09 9.01 -9.63
C SER A 56 9.36 9.33 -10.94
N ASP A 57 10.12 9.53 -12.03
CA ASP A 57 9.51 9.77 -13.34
C ASP A 57 8.67 8.58 -13.82
N GLN A 58 8.97 7.37 -13.34
CA GLN A 58 8.18 6.18 -13.66
C GLN A 58 6.82 6.21 -12.93
N GLU A 59 6.81 6.52 -11.63
CA GLU A 59 5.57 6.68 -10.86
C GLU A 59 4.67 7.75 -11.44
N ARG A 60 5.22 8.91 -11.81
CA ARG A 60 4.44 10.01 -12.44
C ARG A 60 3.80 9.61 -13.78
N ARG A 61 4.33 8.61 -14.47
CA ARG A 61 3.76 8.11 -15.73
C ARG A 61 2.64 7.11 -15.52
N VAL A 62 2.64 6.38 -14.40
CA VAL A 62 1.71 5.27 -14.16
C VAL A 62 0.63 5.59 -13.12
N VAL A 63 0.91 6.46 -12.17
CA VAL A 63 -0.03 6.84 -11.11
C VAL A 63 -0.82 8.08 -11.55
N CYS A 64 -2.11 7.89 -11.83
CA CYS A 64 -3.01 8.95 -12.26
C CYS A 64 -3.54 9.79 -11.09
N GLU A 65 -3.85 9.14 -9.96
CA GLU A 65 -4.50 9.78 -8.81
C GLU A 65 -4.09 9.08 -7.51
N VAL A 66 -4.06 9.85 -6.41
CA VAL A 66 -4.00 9.33 -5.04
C VAL A 66 -5.10 9.97 -4.21
N ARG A 67 -5.87 9.12 -3.54
CA ARG A 67 -6.93 9.54 -2.63
C ARG A 67 -6.96 8.66 -1.38
N TRP A 68 -7.50 9.20 -0.29
CA TRP A 68 -7.82 8.42 0.90
C TRP A 68 -9.16 7.76 0.73
N TRP A 69 -9.27 6.52 1.20
CA TRP A 69 -10.50 5.75 1.16
C TRP A 69 -10.92 5.39 2.58
N SER A 70 -12.21 5.50 2.86
CA SER A 70 -12.83 4.84 3.99
C SER A 70 -13.03 3.35 3.73
N GLN A 71 -13.18 2.57 4.79
CA GLN A 71 -13.45 1.12 4.68
C GLN A 71 -14.75 0.83 3.91
N THR A 72 -15.76 1.71 4.04
CA THR A 72 -17.02 1.58 3.30
C THR A 72 -16.87 1.91 1.82
N GLU A 73 -16.01 2.86 1.46
CA GLU A 73 -15.72 3.14 0.04
C GLU A 73 -14.96 1.98 -0.61
N LEU A 74 -13.97 1.40 0.07
CA LEU A 74 -13.26 0.22 -0.45
C LEU A 74 -14.19 -0.97 -0.67
N SER A 75 -15.13 -1.22 0.25
CA SER A 75 -16.05 -2.36 0.13
C SER A 75 -17.16 -2.19 -0.90
N ARG A 76 -17.40 -0.95 -1.37
CA ARG A 76 -18.37 -0.61 -2.42
C ARG A 76 -17.70 -0.23 -3.73
N CYS A 77 -16.38 -0.33 -3.79
CA CYS A 77 -15.64 -0.02 -4.98
C CYS A 77 -15.83 -1.11 -6.02
N ASP A 78 -16.24 -0.72 -7.23
CA ASP A 78 -16.30 -1.61 -8.39
C ASP A 78 -14.97 -1.61 -9.19
N GLU A 79 -13.95 -0.85 -8.75
CA GLU A 79 -12.61 -0.86 -9.35
C GLU A 79 -11.81 -2.07 -8.86
N ASP A 80 -10.85 -2.53 -9.69
CA ASP A 80 -9.96 -3.64 -9.34
C ASP A 80 -8.99 -3.22 -8.21
N ILE A 81 -9.33 -3.58 -6.97
CA ILE A 81 -8.48 -3.34 -5.80
C ILE A 81 -7.55 -4.53 -5.61
N TYR A 82 -6.25 -4.24 -5.58
CA TYR A 82 -5.22 -5.20 -5.23
C TYR A 82 -4.55 -4.84 -3.90
N PRO A 83 -4.23 -5.84 -3.06
CA PRO A 83 -4.62 -7.25 -3.19
C PRO A 83 -6.15 -7.44 -3.00
N PRO A 84 -6.77 -8.50 -3.56
CA PRO A 84 -8.23 -8.70 -3.49
C PRO A 84 -8.78 -8.81 -2.06
N ASP A 85 -7.95 -9.24 -1.13
CA ASP A 85 -8.23 -9.39 0.30
C ASP A 85 -7.78 -8.18 1.14
N LEU A 86 -7.45 -7.04 0.51
CA LEU A 86 -6.98 -5.83 1.20
C LEU A 86 -7.93 -5.40 2.33
N THR A 87 -9.25 -5.43 2.09
CA THR A 87 -10.23 -5.04 3.11
C THR A 87 -10.21 -5.99 4.32
N SER A 88 -10.04 -7.29 4.09
CA SER A 88 -9.94 -8.29 5.14
C SER A 88 -8.64 -8.14 5.93
N LEU A 89 -7.51 -7.97 5.23
CA LEU A 89 -6.21 -7.71 5.85
C LEU A 89 -6.25 -6.46 6.74
N PHE A 90 -6.90 -5.40 6.26
CA PHE A 90 -7.05 -4.17 7.03
C PHE A 90 -7.94 -4.37 8.27
N ALA A 91 -9.04 -5.11 8.15
CA ALA A 91 -9.90 -5.43 9.29
C ALA A 91 -9.17 -6.26 10.36
N GLU A 92 -8.41 -7.28 9.93
CA GLU A 92 -7.59 -8.11 10.83
C GLU A 92 -6.50 -7.29 11.54
N ALA A 93 -5.87 -6.37 10.81
CA ALA A 93 -4.84 -5.52 11.38
C ALA A 93 -5.38 -4.57 12.45
N LEU A 94 -6.58 -4.01 12.24
CA LEU A 94 -7.24 -3.17 13.24
C LEU A 94 -7.62 -3.95 14.51
N LEU A 95 -7.97 -5.24 14.38
CA LEU A 95 -8.25 -6.10 15.52
C LEU A 95 -6.98 -6.46 16.30
N THR A 96 -5.86 -6.62 15.59
CA THR A 96 -4.57 -7.04 16.18
C THR A 96 -3.79 -5.86 16.77
N GLY A 97 -4.02 -4.63 16.28
CA GLY A 97 -3.36 -3.40 16.74
C GLY A 97 -4.01 -2.69 17.94
N GLY A 98 -5.04 -3.27 18.55
CA GLY A 98 -5.78 -2.70 19.70
C GLY A 98 -5.27 -3.10 21.10
N GLY A 99 -4.03 -3.59 21.21
CA GLY A 99 -3.41 -4.05 22.47
C GLY A 99 -2.41 -3.07 23.06
#